data_AF-A0A1D2JPA8-F1
#
_entry.id   AF-A0A1D2JPA8-F1
#
_cell.length_a   1.000
_cell.length_b   1.000
_cell.length_c   1.000
_cell.angle_alpha   90.00
_cell.angle_beta   90.00
_cell.angle_gamma   90.00
#
_symmetry.space_group_name_H-M   'P 1'
#
loop_
_entity.id
_entity.type
_entity.pdbx_description
1 polymer ?
#
loop_
_entity_poly.entity_id
_entity_poly.type
_entity_poly.pdbx_seq_one_letter_code
_entity_poly.pdbx_strand_id
1 'polypeptide(L)'
;MVGEARAISQSVLRKSRLFGQSHWINGAKQFLRDLLDIVEPHIQHGSKASSSMKRCKRLAKATKAQWAPPWPPPPTSKLPPKSVADILVACYLRTTETVYRPLHAPSFRKDYEAVWAAGLTPDTAFLVQLKLILEIGAATYDKQFSLRTSAVRWVHETQTCISDPEFKTRLNLQSLQTNALLLIARQKAGQDPYSEQQSIRGCHRDPEALIPSHLVIFNDDQLMVGDALPVPDDTLDLRATFPIRLMITEFLNNFGSCGTYEETLRLGGSLRAVVYKELCQNLQRHISRAGLSPSRFQIQVVDFIMIRYMSALHVPFFIPALHETTYTFSHKIVIEMSLKIWRAVWPSSQLIPTPPHDNAILRLDEDDLVRLTISGSEFFGTATMQANLVAATTLMSQVQVESGLSPAPLRSDLLAAINDAKSWSPGCIEVGETNIKGHVLLCSAAARIRWTHQGTKEELIPGNTS
;
A
#
# COMPACT_ATOMS: atom_id res chain seq x y z
N MET A 1 -20.23 37.16 11.69
CA MET A 1 -19.22 36.81 10.67
C MET A 1 -18.86 35.35 10.91
N VAL A 2 -19.64 34.44 10.33
CA VAL A 2 -19.56 32.99 10.59
C VAL A 2 -18.37 32.46 9.80
N GLY A 3 -17.39 31.88 10.51
CA GLY A 3 -16.20 31.31 9.90
C GLY A 3 -16.58 30.17 8.95
N GLU A 4 -16.02 30.20 7.74
CA GLU A 4 -16.09 29.08 6.82
C GLU A 4 -15.54 27.83 7.52
N ALA A 5 -16.42 26.88 7.85
CA ALA A 5 -16.00 25.54 8.25
C ALA A 5 -15.13 24.99 7.12
N ARG A 6 -13.83 24.81 7.38
CA ARG A 6 -12.90 24.19 6.41
C ARG A 6 -13.45 22.81 6.06
N ALA A 7 -14.04 22.72 4.87
CA ALA A 7 -14.74 21.53 4.41
C ALA A 7 -13.87 20.27 4.54
N ILE A 8 -14.44 19.21 5.09
CA ILE A 8 -13.86 17.86 5.06
C ILE A 8 -13.57 17.53 3.60
N SER A 9 -12.33 17.15 3.27
CA SER A 9 -11.91 16.94 1.88
C SER A 9 -12.75 15.85 1.23
N GLN A 10 -13.51 16.21 0.21
CA GLN A 10 -14.23 15.25 -0.62
C GLN A 10 -13.26 14.49 -1.53
N SER A 11 -13.70 13.33 -2.02
CA SER A 11 -12.96 12.49 -2.97
C SER A 11 -12.49 13.30 -4.19
N VAL A 12 -11.29 13.03 -4.69
CA VAL A 12 -10.72 13.74 -5.85
C VAL A 12 -10.72 12.83 -7.05
N LEU A 13 -11.41 13.23 -8.12
CA LEU A 13 -11.26 12.61 -9.44
C LEU A 13 -10.07 13.26 -10.15
N ARG A 14 -9.05 12.48 -10.53
CA ARG A 14 -7.94 12.96 -11.36
C ARG A 14 -7.56 11.92 -12.40
N LYS A 15 -7.66 12.30 -13.69
CA LYS A 15 -7.34 11.44 -14.84
C LYS A 15 -8.00 10.06 -14.71
N SER A 16 -9.33 10.03 -14.73
CA SER A 16 -10.16 8.83 -14.59
C SER A 16 -9.98 7.99 -13.30
N ARG A 17 -9.10 8.37 -12.37
CA ARG A 17 -8.98 7.76 -11.03
C ARG A 17 -9.82 8.50 -10.00
N LEU A 18 -10.65 7.75 -9.26
CA LEU A 18 -11.32 8.24 -8.07
C LEU A 18 -10.46 7.97 -6.83
N PHE A 19 -9.96 9.04 -6.22
CA PHE A 19 -9.24 8.95 -4.96
C PHE A 19 -10.22 9.19 -3.81
N GLY A 20 -10.64 8.11 -3.14
CA GLY A 20 -11.46 8.18 -1.92
C GLY A 20 -10.77 8.97 -0.81
N GLN A 21 -11.52 9.42 0.20
CA GLN A 21 -11.02 10.33 1.25
C GLN A 21 -9.77 9.82 1.98
N SER A 22 -9.60 8.50 2.04
CA SER A 22 -8.47 7.84 2.67
C SER A 22 -7.17 7.88 1.85
N HIS A 23 -7.19 8.28 0.56
CA HIS A 23 -6.00 8.30 -0.28
C HIS A 23 -5.07 9.48 0.05
N TRP A 24 -3.75 9.23 0.09
CA TRP A 24 -2.75 10.21 0.54
C TRP A 24 -2.78 11.54 -0.21
N ILE A 25 -3.22 11.58 -1.48
CA ILE A 25 -3.26 12.81 -2.28
C ILE A 25 -4.31 13.82 -1.79
N ASN A 26 -5.39 13.32 -1.19
CA ASN A 26 -6.44 14.16 -0.57
C ASN A 26 -5.88 14.76 0.72
N GLY A 27 -5.21 13.91 1.51
CA GLY A 27 -4.37 14.33 2.63
C GLY A 27 -3.36 15.39 2.21
N ALA A 28 -2.49 15.13 1.22
CA ALA A 28 -1.39 16.02 0.83
C ALA A 28 -1.83 17.46 0.50
N LYS A 29 -2.94 17.63 -0.21
CA LYS A 29 -3.48 18.97 -0.49
C LYS A 29 -3.97 19.70 0.76
N GLN A 30 -4.48 18.96 1.74
CA GLN A 30 -5.02 19.51 2.98
C GLN A 30 -3.91 19.70 4.04
N PHE A 31 -2.97 18.77 4.08
CA PHE A 31 -1.85 18.60 4.99
C PHE A 31 -0.70 19.56 4.69
N LEU A 32 -0.39 19.72 3.40
CA LEU A 32 0.74 20.51 2.92
C LEU A 32 0.27 21.72 2.11
N ARG A 33 -0.96 22.22 2.30
CA ARG A 33 -1.49 23.36 1.52
C ARG A 33 -0.50 24.52 1.48
N ASP A 34 -0.06 24.99 2.64
CA ASP A 34 0.83 26.15 2.75
C ASP A 34 2.18 25.90 2.06
N LEU A 35 2.69 24.67 2.19
CA LEU A 35 3.93 24.27 1.52
C LEU A 35 3.75 24.16 -0.01
N LEU A 36 2.62 23.62 -0.46
CA LEU A 36 2.28 23.53 -1.87
C LEU A 36 2.09 24.93 -2.47
N ASP A 37 1.45 25.85 -1.76
CA ASP A 37 1.25 27.23 -2.21
C ASP A 37 2.58 27.98 -2.32
N ILE A 38 3.56 27.70 -1.45
CA ILE A 38 4.93 28.23 -1.57
C ILE A 38 5.66 27.61 -2.78
N VAL A 39 5.52 26.31 -3.00
CA VAL A 39 6.31 25.56 -3.99
C VAL A 39 5.72 25.63 -5.41
N GLU A 40 4.40 25.70 -5.56
CA GLU A 40 3.68 25.63 -6.84
C GLU A 40 4.08 26.77 -7.82
N PRO A 41 4.18 28.05 -7.40
CA PRO A 41 4.63 29.13 -8.30
C PRO A 41 6.02 28.85 -8.87
N HIS A 42 6.94 28.34 -8.04
CA HIS A 42 8.29 27.97 -8.45
C HIS A 42 8.29 26.79 -9.42
N ILE A 43 7.34 25.86 -9.33
CA ILE A 43 7.20 24.75 -10.29
C ILE A 43 6.55 25.22 -11.61
N GLN A 44 5.66 26.21 -11.59
CA GLN A 44 4.97 26.66 -12.79
C GLN A 44 5.80 27.65 -13.63
N HIS A 45 6.56 28.54 -12.99
CA HIS A 45 7.19 29.70 -13.64
C HIS A 45 8.60 29.43 -14.18
N GLY A 46 8.78 28.36 -14.96
CA GLY A 46 9.99 28.15 -15.76
C GLY A 46 11.31 27.91 -15.00
N SER A 47 11.27 27.74 -13.67
CA SER A 47 12.46 27.50 -12.86
C SER A 47 13.19 26.18 -13.24
N LYS A 48 14.41 26.02 -12.72
CA LYS A 48 15.15 24.73 -12.77
C LYS A 48 14.33 23.57 -12.19
N ALA A 49 13.47 23.83 -11.19
CA ALA A 49 12.59 22.81 -10.62
C ALA A 49 11.46 22.42 -11.60
N SER A 50 10.87 23.39 -12.31
CA SER A 50 9.87 23.14 -13.35
C SER A 50 10.39 22.24 -14.47
N SER A 51 11.56 22.60 -15.02
CA SER A 51 12.20 21.84 -16.10
C SER A 51 12.63 20.44 -15.63
N SER A 52 13.13 20.30 -14.40
CA SER A 52 13.45 19.01 -13.78
C SER A 52 12.20 18.14 -13.60
N MET A 53 11.09 18.69 -13.10
CA MET A 53 9.81 17.97 -12.96
C MET A 53 9.26 17.51 -14.31
N LYS A 54 9.33 18.37 -15.35
CA LYS A 54 8.96 18.01 -16.73
C LYS A 54 9.86 16.88 -17.26
N ARG A 55 11.17 16.91 -16.98
CA ARG A 55 12.11 15.83 -17.32
C ARG A 55 11.75 14.53 -16.62
N CYS A 56 11.52 14.55 -15.30
CA CYS A 56 11.09 13.38 -14.54
C CYS A 56 9.78 12.79 -15.09
N LYS A 57 8.81 13.63 -15.46
CA LYS A 57 7.56 13.17 -16.08
C LYS A 57 7.78 12.48 -17.44
N ARG A 58 8.72 12.98 -18.26
CA ARG A 58 9.08 12.34 -19.54
C ARG A 58 9.77 10.99 -19.30
N LEU A 59 10.72 10.93 -18.37
CA LEU A 59 11.39 9.69 -17.97
C LEU A 59 10.39 8.67 -17.45
N ALA A 60 9.50 9.07 -16.52
CA ALA A 60 8.41 8.24 -16.03
C ALA A 60 7.55 7.66 -17.15
N LYS A 61 7.19 8.47 -18.17
CA LYS A 61 6.43 7.99 -19.33
C LYS A 61 7.22 6.97 -20.16
N ALA A 62 8.50 7.25 -20.42
CA ALA A 62 9.37 6.35 -21.18
C ALA A 62 9.59 5.02 -20.45
N THR A 63 9.88 5.06 -19.16
CA THR A 63 10.06 3.88 -18.30
C THR A 63 8.78 3.04 -18.25
N LYS A 64 7.60 3.65 -18.06
CA LYS A 64 6.32 2.92 -18.11
C LYS A 64 6.05 2.29 -19.47
N ALA A 65 6.41 2.99 -20.55
CA ALA A 65 6.24 2.48 -21.92
C ALA A 65 7.18 1.30 -22.22
N GLN A 66 8.33 1.20 -21.56
CA GLN A 66 9.23 0.04 -21.70
C GLN A 66 8.65 -1.23 -21.04
N TRP A 67 7.88 -1.08 -19.97
CA TRP A 67 7.29 -2.21 -19.24
C TRP A 67 5.98 -2.70 -19.86
N ALA A 68 5.16 -1.78 -20.36
CA ALA A 68 3.86 -2.10 -20.92
C ALA A 68 4.00 -2.70 -22.33
N PRO A 69 3.57 -3.95 -22.58
CA PRO A 69 3.52 -4.49 -23.93
C PRO A 69 2.48 -3.72 -24.77
N PRO A 70 2.62 -3.71 -26.12
CA PRO A 70 1.57 -3.25 -27.01
C PRO A 70 0.25 -3.98 -26.71
N TRP A 71 -0.85 -3.24 -26.65
CA TRP A 71 -2.16 -3.82 -26.37
C TRP A 71 -2.91 -4.19 -27.66
N PRO A 72 -3.63 -5.33 -27.71
CA PRO A 72 -3.63 -6.41 -26.72
C PRO A 72 -2.36 -7.28 -26.85
N PRO A 73 -1.68 -7.65 -25.74
CA PRO A 73 -0.60 -8.62 -25.83
C PRO A 73 -1.17 -9.97 -26.30
N PRO A 74 -0.49 -10.67 -27.23
CA PRO A 74 -0.91 -12.00 -27.61
C PRO A 74 -0.78 -12.95 -26.39
N PRO A 75 -1.75 -13.83 -26.13
CA PRO A 75 -1.61 -14.82 -25.08
C PRO A 75 -0.42 -15.73 -25.39
N THR A 76 0.54 -15.79 -24.46
CA THR A 76 1.72 -16.65 -24.61
C THR A 76 1.64 -17.84 -23.66
N SER A 77 2.13 -19.01 -24.05
CA SER A 77 2.36 -20.12 -23.10
C SER A 77 3.74 -20.03 -22.43
N LYS A 78 4.51 -18.97 -22.72
CA LYS A 78 5.90 -18.84 -22.30
C LYS A 78 5.98 -18.52 -20.81
N LEU A 79 6.62 -19.42 -20.07
CA LEU A 79 6.98 -19.24 -18.66
C LEU A 79 8.48 -18.94 -18.54
N PRO A 80 8.93 -18.27 -17.45
CA PRO A 80 10.36 -18.16 -17.16
C PRO A 80 10.97 -19.55 -16.91
N PRO A 81 12.31 -19.70 -16.93
CA PRO A 81 12.95 -20.98 -16.61
C PRO A 81 12.42 -21.56 -15.30
N LYS A 82 12.26 -22.89 -15.22
CA LYS A 82 11.71 -23.57 -14.02
C LYS A 82 12.41 -23.12 -12.73
N SER A 83 13.74 -22.97 -12.76
CA SER A 83 14.52 -22.47 -11.62
C SER A 83 14.08 -21.10 -11.10
N VAL A 84 13.67 -20.20 -11.99
CA VAL A 84 13.14 -18.88 -11.61
C VAL A 84 11.69 -19.01 -11.16
N ALA A 85 10.87 -19.80 -11.87
CA ALA A 85 9.48 -20.05 -11.51
C ALA A 85 9.33 -20.66 -10.11
N ASP A 86 10.19 -21.61 -9.74
CA ASP A 86 10.20 -22.25 -8.42
C ASP A 86 10.43 -21.23 -7.30
N ILE A 87 11.37 -20.29 -7.49
CA ILE A 87 11.65 -19.22 -6.53
C ILE A 87 10.45 -18.27 -6.43
N LEU A 88 9.86 -17.87 -7.55
CA LEU A 88 8.70 -16.96 -7.56
C LEU A 88 7.48 -17.58 -6.86
N VAL A 89 7.20 -18.85 -7.13
CA VAL A 89 6.16 -19.61 -6.44
C VAL A 89 6.46 -19.70 -4.94
N ALA A 90 7.70 -19.98 -4.55
CA ALA A 90 8.09 -19.98 -3.14
C ALA A 90 7.89 -18.60 -2.47
N CYS A 91 8.25 -17.50 -3.14
CA CYS A 91 7.99 -16.14 -2.68
C CYS A 91 6.50 -15.87 -2.49
N TYR A 92 5.65 -16.29 -3.43
CA TYR A 92 4.20 -16.18 -3.30
C TYR A 92 3.66 -16.94 -2.09
N LEU A 93 4.04 -18.22 -1.95
CA LEU A 93 3.54 -19.11 -0.89
C LEU A 93 3.99 -18.67 0.51
N ARG A 94 5.18 -18.07 0.62
CA ARG A 94 5.72 -17.54 1.87
C ARG A 94 5.11 -16.20 2.28
N THR A 95 4.52 -15.46 1.34
CA THR A 95 3.99 -14.11 1.58
C THR A 95 2.48 -14.03 1.42
N THR A 96 2.01 -13.92 0.18
CA THR A 96 0.62 -13.56 -0.14
C THR A 96 -0.32 -14.70 0.24
N GLU A 97 0.09 -15.94 0.01
CA GLU A 97 -0.71 -17.11 0.36
C GLU A 97 -0.94 -17.19 1.87
N THR A 98 0.04 -16.86 2.70
CA THR A 98 -0.12 -16.93 4.17
C THR A 98 -1.17 -15.96 4.71
N VAL A 99 -1.53 -14.93 3.94
CA VAL A 99 -2.48 -13.87 4.34
C VAL A 99 -3.84 -14.02 3.68
N TYR A 100 -3.88 -14.18 2.35
CA TYR A 100 -5.12 -14.11 1.58
C TYR A 100 -5.72 -15.47 1.21
N ARG A 101 -4.88 -16.52 1.16
CA ARG A 101 -5.24 -17.90 0.83
C ARG A 101 -6.25 -18.06 -0.32
N PRO A 102 -6.00 -17.50 -1.51
CA PRO A 102 -6.89 -17.73 -2.63
C PRO A 102 -6.79 -19.17 -3.18
N LEU A 103 -5.78 -19.97 -2.79
CA LEU A 103 -5.50 -21.28 -3.38
C LEU A 103 -5.50 -22.40 -2.34
N HIS A 104 -5.83 -23.62 -2.77
CA HIS A 104 -5.45 -24.80 -2.02
C HIS A 104 -4.01 -25.18 -2.37
N ALA A 105 -3.05 -24.81 -1.50
CA ALA A 105 -1.62 -24.92 -1.78
C ALA A 105 -1.14 -26.34 -2.20
N PRO A 106 -1.60 -27.45 -1.59
CA PRO A 106 -1.24 -28.80 -2.03
C PRO A 106 -1.68 -29.12 -3.46
N SER A 107 -2.94 -28.82 -3.82
CA SER A 107 -3.44 -29.04 -5.18
C SER A 107 -2.68 -28.19 -6.19
N PHE A 108 -2.48 -26.90 -5.89
CA PHE A 108 -1.72 -25.99 -6.74
C PHE A 108 -0.29 -26.50 -7.00
N ARG A 109 0.41 -27.01 -5.98
CA ARG A 109 1.77 -27.56 -6.15
C ARG A 109 1.80 -28.75 -7.09
N LYS A 110 0.82 -29.66 -6.98
CA LYS A 110 0.69 -30.81 -7.87
C LYS A 110 0.50 -30.37 -9.33
N ASP A 111 -0.41 -29.42 -9.56
CA ASP A 111 -0.70 -28.90 -10.89
C ASP A 111 0.49 -28.11 -11.46
N TYR A 112 1.22 -27.38 -10.61
CA TYR A 112 2.45 -26.67 -10.97
C TYR A 112 3.55 -27.62 -11.46
N GLU A 113 3.81 -28.73 -10.77
CA GLU A 113 4.81 -29.71 -11.22
C GLU A 113 4.41 -30.36 -12.55
N ALA A 114 3.11 -30.57 -12.77
CA ALA A 114 2.59 -31.16 -14.00
C ALA A 114 2.83 -30.25 -15.24
N VAL A 115 2.93 -28.93 -15.07
CA VAL A 115 3.27 -27.99 -16.16
C VAL A 115 4.62 -28.31 -16.80
N TRP A 116 5.55 -28.87 -16.01
CA TRP A 116 6.91 -29.16 -16.45
C TRP A 116 7.09 -30.62 -16.90
N ALA A 117 6.04 -31.45 -16.85
CA ALA A 117 6.08 -32.82 -17.33
C ALA A 117 6.06 -32.89 -18.86
N ALA A 118 6.88 -33.76 -19.45
CA ALA A 118 6.97 -33.90 -20.89
C ALA A 118 5.65 -34.45 -21.49
N GLY A 119 5.17 -33.83 -22.58
CA GLY A 119 4.06 -34.35 -23.39
C GLY A 119 2.65 -33.86 -23.04
N LEU A 120 2.49 -32.98 -22.03
CA LEU A 120 1.20 -32.38 -21.68
C LEU A 120 1.13 -30.92 -22.15
N THR A 121 0.01 -30.53 -22.77
CA THR A 121 -0.32 -29.12 -22.98
C THR A 121 -0.98 -28.58 -21.71
N PRO A 122 -0.36 -27.62 -20.99
CA PRO A 122 -0.95 -27.08 -19.77
C PRO A 122 -2.29 -26.40 -20.07
N ASP A 123 -3.24 -26.52 -19.15
CA ASP A 123 -4.51 -25.80 -19.23
C ASP A 123 -4.29 -24.28 -19.25
N THR A 124 -4.95 -23.60 -20.19
CA THR A 124 -4.81 -22.15 -20.37
C THR A 124 -5.28 -21.38 -19.14
N ALA A 125 -6.35 -21.84 -18.47
CA ALA A 125 -6.85 -21.16 -17.26
C ALA A 125 -5.84 -21.28 -16.11
N PHE A 126 -5.24 -22.47 -15.92
CA PHE A 126 -4.15 -22.66 -14.97
C PHE A 126 -2.92 -21.80 -15.30
N LEU A 127 -2.52 -21.69 -16.58
CA LEU A 127 -1.38 -20.85 -16.97
C LEU A 127 -1.62 -19.37 -16.66
N VAL A 128 -2.83 -18.87 -16.86
CA VAL A 128 -3.22 -17.50 -16.49
C VAL A 128 -3.11 -17.28 -14.98
N GLN A 129 -3.60 -18.24 -14.19
CA GLN A 129 -3.50 -18.22 -12.73
C GLN A 129 -2.04 -18.27 -12.26
N LEU A 130 -1.22 -19.16 -12.84
CA LEU A 130 0.20 -19.29 -12.54
C LEU A 130 0.96 -17.99 -12.84
N LYS A 131 0.68 -17.33 -13.97
CA LYS A 131 1.31 -16.03 -14.29
C LYS A 131 1.04 -14.95 -13.26
N LEU A 132 -0.18 -14.91 -12.70
CA LEU A 132 -0.49 -14.00 -11.59
C LEU A 132 0.31 -14.36 -10.33
N ILE A 133 0.45 -15.64 -10.02
CA ILE A 133 1.26 -16.10 -8.88
C ILE A 133 2.73 -15.70 -9.07
N LEU A 134 3.28 -15.88 -10.27
CA LEU A 134 4.64 -15.46 -10.62
C LEU A 134 4.83 -13.95 -10.51
N GLU A 135 3.84 -13.15 -10.94
CA GLU A 135 3.82 -11.70 -10.78
C GLU A 135 3.88 -11.30 -9.31
N ILE A 136 2.99 -11.88 -8.49
CA ILE A 136 2.87 -11.54 -7.08
C ILE A 136 4.16 -11.90 -6.33
N GLY A 137 4.78 -13.03 -6.68
CA GLY A 137 6.06 -13.48 -6.14
C GLY A 137 7.26 -12.65 -6.62
N ALA A 138 7.19 -12.03 -7.81
CA ALA A 138 8.27 -11.21 -8.34
C ALA A 138 8.56 -9.96 -7.49
N ALA A 139 7.58 -9.47 -6.75
CA ALA A 139 7.72 -8.32 -5.86
C ALA A 139 8.66 -8.56 -4.67
N THR A 140 8.87 -9.82 -4.26
CA THR A 140 9.79 -10.19 -3.17
C THR A 140 10.94 -11.08 -3.63
N TYR A 141 11.07 -11.31 -4.94
CA TYR A 141 12.12 -12.11 -5.56
C TYR A 141 13.54 -11.54 -5.34
N ASP A 142 13.73 -10.25 -5.61
CA ASP A 142 15.01 -9.57 -5.44
C ASP A 142 14.83 -8.14 -4.91
N LYS A 143 15.94 -7.41 -4.69
CA LYS A 143 15.92 -6.05 -4.13
C LYS A 143 15.58 -4.97 -5.16
N GLN A 144 15.72 -5.25 -6.45
CA GLN A 144 15.63 -4.26 -7.54
C GLN A 144 14.34 -4.41 -8.36
N PHE A 145 13.50 -5.39 -8.04
CA PHE A 145 12.36 -5.84 -8.82
C PHE A 145 12.75 -6.09 -10.29
N SER A 146 13.80 -6.88 -10.54
CA SER A 146 14.37 -7.06 -11.88
C SER A 146 13.37 -7.63 -12.91
N LEU A 147 12.37 -8.38 -12.43
CA LEU A 147 11.34 -9.00 -13.25
C LEU A 147 10.12 -8.11 -13.52
N ARG A 148 10.17 -6.80 -13.20
CA ARG A 148 9.05 -5.86 -13.38
C ARG A 148 8.42 -5.88 -14.78
N THR A 149 9.23 -5.95 -15.84
CA THR A 149 8.72 -6.04 -17.22
C THR A 149 7.91 -7.31 -17.45
N SER A 150 8.39 -8.45 -16.94
CA SER A 150 7.69 -9.74 -17.02
C SER A 150 6.42 -9.73 -16.18
N ALA A 151 6.50 -9.19 -14.96
CA ALA A 151 5.36 -9.01 -14.04
C ALA A 151 4.23 -8.19 -14.69
N VAL A 152 4.55 -7.00 -15.23
CA VAL A 152 3.59 -6.14 -15.94
C VAL A 152 2.99 -6.86 -17.15
N ARG A 153 3.80 -7.59 -17.91
CA ARG A 153 3.32 -8.38 -19.05
C ARG A 153 2.34 -9.47 -18.62
N TRP A 154 2.64 -10.22 -17.56
CA TRP A 154 1.76 -11.26 -17.02
C TRP A 154 0.39 -10.71 -16.61
N VAL A 155 0.34 -9.54 -15.96
CA VAL A 155 -0.94 -8.87 -15.64
C VAL A 155 -1.73 -8.53 -16.90
N HIS A 156 -1.08 -7.94 -17.91
CA HIS A 156 -1.75 -7.56 -19.14
C HIS A 156 -2.26 -8.77 -19.94
N GLU A 157 -1.45 -9.82 -20.07
CA GLU A 157 -1.86 -11.07 -20.73
C GLU A 157 -3.08 -11.67 -20.03
N THR A 158 -3.08 -11.71 -18.70
CA THR A 158 -4.24 -12.18 -17.92
C THR A 158 -5.48 -11.32 -18.14
N GLN A 159 -5.35 -9.99 -18.21
CA GLN A 159 -6.47 -9.09 -18.52
C GLN A 159 -7.05 -9.33 -19.92
N THR A 160 -6.19 -9.62 -20.91
CA THR A 160 -6.61 -9.99 -22.26
C THR A 160 -7.37 -11.31 -22.24
N CYS A 161 -6.84 -12.34 -21.56
CA CYS A 161 -7.50 -13.65 -21.44
C CYS A 161 -8.86 -13.57 -20.74
N ILE A 162 -8.98 -12.81 -19.64
CA ILE A 162 -10.26 -12.65 -18.91
C ILE A 162 -11.29 -11.83 -19.71
N SER A 163 -10.81 -10.99 -20.63
CA SER A 163 -11.69 -10.21 -21.50
C SER A 163 -12.33 -11.04 -22.61
N ASP A 164 -11.80 -12.23 -22.88
CA ASP A 164 -12.30 -13.18 -23.88
C ASP A 164 -13.67 -13.75 -23.46
N PRO A 165 -14.70 -13.73 -24.33
CA PRO A 165 -15.99 -14.34 -24.07
C PRO A 165 -15.93 -15.79 -23.57
N GLU A 166 -14.97 -16.60 -24.05
CA GLU A 166 -14.82 -18.01 -23.63
C GLU A 166 -14.34 -18.17 -22.18
N PHE A 167 -13.68 -17.14 -21.65
CA PHE A 167 -13.22 -17.10 -20.26
C PHE A 167 -14.34 -16.61 -19.32
N LYS A 168 -15.24 -15.74 -19.81
CA LYS A 168 -16.36 -15.18 -19.03
C LYS A 168 -17.50 -16.15 -18.79
N THR A 169 -17.73 -17.11 -19.68
CA THR A 169 -18.79 -18.11 -19.52
C THR A 169 -18.47 -19.15 -18.44
N ARG A 170 -17.22 -19.19 -17.94
CA ARG A 170 -16.76 -20.10 -16.89
C ARG A 170 -16.88 -19.44 -15.52
N LEU A 171 -18.09 -19.38 -14.98
CA LEU A 171 -18.30 -19.12 -13.55
C LEU A 171 -17.94 -20.39 -12.76
N ASN A 172 -16.68 -20.50 -12.34
CA ASN A 172 -16.18 -21.61 -11.54
C ASN A 172 -15.25 -21.07 -10.44
N LEU A 173 -14.89 -21.92 -9.49
CA LEU A 173 -13.99 -21.55 -8.39
C LEU A 173 -12.66 -20.97 -8.92
N GLN A 174 -12.11 -21.55 -9.98
CA GLN A 174 -10.85 -21.10 -10.59
C GLN A 174 -10.93 -19.66 -11.14
N SER A 175 -12.08 -19.25 -11.69
CA SER A 175 -12.25 -17.87 -12.16
C SER A 175 -12.39 -16.88 -11.00
N LEU A 176 -12.96 -17.27 -9.86
CA LEU A 176 -12.92 -16.47 -8.64
C LEU A 176 -11.50 -16.33 -8.09
N GLN A 177 -10.74 -17.43 -8.00
CA GLN A 177 -9.33 -17.41 -7.58
C GLN A 177 -8.47 -16.54 -8.51
N THR A 178 -8.71 -16.61 -9.81
CA THR A 178 -7.99 -15.81 -10.80
C THR A 178 -8.29 -14.31 -10.63
N ASN A 179 -9.56 -13.94 -10.42
CA ASN A 179 -9.94 -12.56 -10.14
C ASN A 179 -9.33 -12.03 -8.84
N ALA A 180 -9.28 -12.87 -7.81
CA ALA A 180 -8.66 -12.57 -6.53
C ALA A 180 -7.16 -12.26 -6.66
N LEU A 181 -6.43 -13.17 -7.31
CA LEU A 181 -5.01 -13.00 -7.60
C LEU A 181 -4.77 -11.76 -8.46
N LEU A 182 -5.65 -11.48 -9.43
CA LEU A 182 -5.54 -10.29 -10.27
C LEU A 182 -5.72 -9.00 -9.47
N LEU A 183 -6.64 -8.95 -8.50
CA LEU A 183 -6.80 -7.81 -7.60
C LEU A 183 -5.56 -7.58 -6.74
N ILE A 184 -4.93 -8.66 -6.26
CA ILE A 184 -3.67 -8.58 -5.50
C ILE A 184 -2.51 -8.11 -6.39
N ALA A 185 -2.38 -8.68 -7.58
CA ALA A 185 -1.32 -8.36 -8.56
C ALA A 185 -1.40 -6.90 -9.04
N ARG A 186 -2.60 -6.40 -9.33
CA ARG A 186 -2.81 -5.02 -9.81
C ARG A 186 -2.32 -3.96 -8.83
N GLN A 187 -2.42 -4.22 -7.53
CA GLN A 187 -1.88 -3.29 -6.54
C GLN A 187 -0.35 -3.19 -6.59
N LYS A 188 0.35 -4.19 -7.10
CA LYS A 188 1.83 -4.24 -7.13
C LYS A 188 2.41 -3.65 -8.41
N ALA A 189 1.70 -3.80 -9.54
CA ALA A 189 2.20 -3.37 -10.86
C ALA A 189 2.17 -1.85 -11.10
N GLY A 190 1.68 -1.03 -10.16
CA GLY A 190 1.57 0.43 -10.33
C GLY A 190 0.73 0.84 -11.55
N GLN A 191 -0.12 -0.07 -12.04
CA GLN A 191 -0.96 0.12 -13.20
C GLN A 191 -2.16 0.99 -12.87
N ASP A 192 -2.56 1.79 -13.87
CA ASP A 192 -3.78 2.56 -13.81
C ASP A 192 -4.97 1.64 -14.09
N PRO A 193 -5.90 1.42 -13.13
CA PRO A 193 -7.12 0.67 -13.42
C PRO A 193 -7.96 1.34 -14.54
N TYR A 194 -7.70 2.63 -14.82
CA TYR A 194 -8.45 3.46 -15.78
C TYR A 194 -7.57 4.19 -16.79
N SER A 195 -6.43 3.65 -17.23
CA SER A 195 -5.74 4.23 -18.39
C SER A 195 -6.70 4.32 -19.59
N GLU A 196 -6.47 5.26 -20.51
CA GLU A 196 -7.29 5.63 -21.72
C GLU A 196 -7.97 4.46 -22.48
N GLN A 197 -7.50 3.24 -22.24
CA GLN A 197 -7.92 1.96 -22.79
C GLN A 197 -9.37 1.54 -22.44
N GLN A 198 -9.98 2.01 -21.35
CA GLN A 198 -11.42 1.78 -21.10
C GLN A 198 -12.31 2.79 -21.85
N SER A 199 -11.81 3.96 -22.24
CA SER A 199 -12.62 4.93 -23.00
C SER A 199 -12.93 4.46 -24.43
N ILE A 200 -12.17 3.48 -24.95
CA ILE A 200 -12.41 2.88 -26.27
C ILE A 200 -13.53 1.82 -26.21
N ARG A 201 -13.79 1.24 -25.04
CA ARG A 201 -14.92 0.32 -24.84
C ARG A 201 -16.04 1.11 -24.17
N GLY A 202 -17.12 1.36 -24.91
CA GLY A 202 -18.40 1.89 -24.40
C GLY A 202 -19.12 0.98 -23.38
N CYS A 203 -18.37 0.35 -22.47
CA CYS A 203 -18.88 -0.33 -21.30
C CYS A 203 -19.06 0.72 -20.18
N HIS A 204 -20.16 1.45 -20.22
CA HIS A 204 -20.72 1.97 -18.97
C HIS A 204 -21.08 0.77 -18.08
N ARG A 205 -20.51 0.70 -16.86
CA ARG A 205 -21.29 0.56 -15.60
C ARG A 205 -20.45 0.36 -14.33
N ASP A 206 -21.10 0.85 -13.28
CA ASP A 206 -20.96 0.79 -11.82
C ASP A 206 -19.64 1.16 -11.09
N PRO A 207 -19.61 2.32 -10.40
CA PRO A 207 -18.55 2.65 -9.46
C PRO A 207 -18.54 1.78 -8.17
N GLU A 208 -19.49 0.86 -8.00
CA GLU A 208 -19.58 -0.07 -6.86
C GLU A 208 -18.66 -1.30 -6.96
N ALA A 209 -18.02 -1.56 -8.11
CA ALA A 209 -17.33 -2.83 -8.39
C ALA A 209 -15.83 -2.87 -8.03
N LEU A 210 -15.32 -1.97 -7.20
CA LEU A 210 -13.91 -1.96 -6.80
C LEU A 210 -13.74 -2.53 -5.38
N ILE A 211 -13.97 -3.85 -5.20
CA ILE A 211 -13.58 -4.54 -3.97
C ILE A 211 -12.05 -4.42 -3.84
N PRO A 212 -11.51 -3.68 -2.85
CA PRO A 212 -10.07 -3.59 -2.68
C PRO A 212 -9.50 -4.96 -2.37
N SER A 213 -8.28 -5.28 -2.81
CA SER A 213 -7.67 -6.61 -2.60
C SER A 213 -7.64 -7.04 -1.11
N HIS A 214 -7.57 -6.08 -0.18
CA HIS A 214 -7.60 -6.39 1.24
C HIS A 214 -8.94 -7.02 1.67
N LEU A 215 -10.02 -6.80 0.93
CA LEU A 215 -11.33 -7.43 1.11
C LEU A 215 -11.46 -8.79 0.40
N VAL A 216 -10.46 -9.24 -0.36
CA VAL A 216 -10.51 -10.53 -1.08
C VAL A 216 -10.11 -11.66 -0.14
N ILE A 217 -11.00 -12.63 0.10
CA ILE A 217 -10.65 -13.77 0.97
C ILE A 217 -11.30 -15.11 0.55
N PHE A 218 -10.44 -16.14 0.43
CA PHE A 218 -10.70 -17.60 0.28
C PHE A 218 -11.63 -18.21 1.34
N ASN A 219 -12.13 -19.46 1.22
CA ASN A 219 -12.20 -20.41 2.34
C ASN A 219 -11.59 -21.75 1.91
N ASP A 220 -10.81 -22.41 2.76
CA ASP A 220 -10.23 -23.72 2.46
C ASP A 220 -11.35 -24.77 2.31
N ASP A 221 -12.44 -24.67 3.10
CA ASP A 221 -13.62 -25.55 2.97
C ASP A 221 -14.44 -25.29 1.69
N GLN A 222 -14.31 -24.10 1.09
CA GLN A 222 -14.96 -23.78 -0.20
C GLN A 222 -14.05 -24.10 -1.41
N LEU A 223 -12.79 -24.46 -1.16
CA LEU A 223 -11.79 -24.79 -2.18
C LEU A 223 -11.72 -26.30 -2.47
N MET A 224 -12.37 -27.13 -1.66
CA MET A 224 -12.39 -28.59 -1.78
C MET A 224 -13.66 -29.08 -2.50
N VAL A 225 -13.49 -29.81 -3.60
CA VAL A 225 -14.54 -30.69 -4.14
C VAL A 225 -14.21 -32.12 -3.69
N GLY A 226 -14.73 -32.52 -2.54
CA GLY A 226 -14.58 -33.87 -1.98
C GLY A 226 -14.08 -33.89 -0.54
N ASP A 227 -14.46 -34.94 0.21
CA ASP A 227 -14.09 -35.17 1.61
C ASP A 227 -12.56 -35.19 1.79
N ALA A 228 -12.02 -34.07 2.26
CA ALA A 228 -10.65 -33.97 2.73
C ALA A 228 -10.67 -33.71 4.23
N LEU A 229 -9.86 -34.48 4.97
CA LEU A 229 -9.70 -34.35 6.41
C LEU A 229 -9.28 -32.91 6.78
N PRO A 230 -9.81 -32.35 7.88
CA PRO A 230 -9.48 -30.99 8.31
C PRO A 230 -7.99 -30.90 8.61
N VAL A 231 -7.26 -30.18 7.76
CA VAL A 231 -5.88 -29.77 8.05
C VAL A 231 -5.97 -28.72 9.18
N PRO A 232 -5.18 -28.83 10.26
CA PRO A 232 -5.20 -27.83 11.32
C PRO A 232 -4.95 -26.43 10.74
N ASP A 233 -5.88 -25.53 11.00
CA ASP A 233 -5.90 -24.16 10.47
C ASP A 233 -4.89 -23.30 11.25
N ASP A 234 -3.61 -23.37 10.89
CA ASP A 234 -2.49 -22.78 11.66
C ASP A 234 -2.34 -21.24 11.54
N THR A 235 -3.40 -20.44 11.35
CA THR A 235 -3.20 -19.03 10.95
C THR A 235 -4.11 -17.94 11.50
N LEU A 236 -3.57 -16.72 11.49
CA LEU A 236 -4.25 -15.48 11.81
C LEU A 236 -5.28 -15.14 10.72
N ASP A 237 -6.55 -15.44 10.99
CA ASP A 237 -7.63 -15.31 10.01
C ASP A 237 -8.05 -13.85 9.75
N LEU A 238 -7.58 -13.28 8.63
CA LEU A 238 -7.98 -11.96 8.17
C LEU A 238 -9.49 -11.88 7.84
N ARG A 239 -10.18 -13.01 7.62
CA ARG A 239 -11.63 -13.09 7.33
C ARG A 239 -12.48 -12.65 8.48
N ALA A 240 -12.09 -12.98 9.70
CA ALA A 240 -12.82 -12.56 10.89
C ALA A 240 -12.96 -11.02 10.97
N THR A 241 -12.05 -10.27 10.32
CA THR A 241 -12.08 -8.81 10.25
C THR A 241 -12.78 -8.25 9.02
N PHE A 242 -13.21 -9.07 8.06
CA PHE A 242 -13.82 -8.63 6.81
C PHE A 242 -15.06 -7.75 7.02
N PRO A 243 -16.05 -8.11 7.86
CA PRO A 243 -17.27 -7.32 8.00
C PRO A 243 -17.00 -5.89 8.47
N ILE A 244 -16.13 -5.71 9.46
CA ILE A 244 -15.78 -4.38 9.97
C ILE A 244 -14.99 -3.56 8.95
N ARG A 245 -14.10 -4.22 8.18
CA ARG A 245 -13.33 -3.57 7.13
C ARG A 245 -14.20 -3.14 5.95
N LEU A 246 -15.22 -3.92 5.59
CA LEU A 246 -16.22 -3.54 4.60
C LEU A 246 -17.02 -2.32 5.07
N MET A 247 -17.59 -2.36 6.29
CA MET A 247 -18.35 -1.24 6.86
C MET A 247 -17.54 0.07 6.87
N ILE A 248 -16.26 0.02 7.27
CA ILE A 248 -15.38 1.20 7.26
C ILE A 248 -15.16 1.70 5.82
N THR A 249 -14.98 0.79 4.87
CA THR A 249 -14.76 1.15 3.46
C THR A 249 -16.00 1.83 2.88
N GLU A 250 -17.19 1.30 3.15
CA GLU A 250 -18.47 1.90 2.75
C GLU A 250 -18.65 3.28 3.39
N PHE A 251 -18.40 3.40 4.69
CA PHE A 251 -18.46 4.67 5.41
C PHE A 251 -17.53 5.75 4.81
N LEU A 252 -16.28 5.40 4.52
CA LEU A 252 -15.29 6.34 3.99
C LEU A 252 -15.50 6.71 2.51
N ASN A 253 -16.25 5.90 1.77
CA ASN A 253 -16.51 6.10 0.34
C ASN A 253 -17.98 6.46 0.06
N ASN A 254 -18.79 6.73 1.07
CA ASN A 254 -20.15 7.21 0.86
C ASN A 254 -20.14 8.66 0.35
N PHE A 255 -20.48 8.85 -0.93
CA PHE A 255 -20.50 10.17 -1.57
C PHE A 255 -21.69 11.04 -1.18
N GLY A 256 -22.75 10.44 -0.60
CA GLY A 256 -23.99 11.11 -0.25
C GLY A 256 -23.95 11.85 1.09
N SER A 257 -22.97 11.59 1.95
CA SER A 257 -22.82 12.26 3.25
C SER A 257 -21.35 12.34 3.69
N CYS A 258 -20.96 13.47 4.32
CA CYS A 258 -19.72 13.51 5.07
C CYS A 258 -19.93 12.69 6.35
N GLY A 259 -19.20 11.58 6.49
CA GLY A 259 -19.27 10.73 7.68
C GLY A 259 -19.14 11.54 8.98
N THR A 260 -19.95 11.21 9.99
CA THR A 260 -19.96 11.95 11.26
C THR A 260 -18.79 11.52 12.15
N TYR A 261 -18.38 12.43 13.04
CA TYR A 261 -17.35 12.12 14.01
C TYR A 261 -17.80 11.04 15.00
N GLU A 262 -19.06 11.04 15.41
CA GLU A 262 -19.65 10.00 16.26
C GLU A 262 -19.56 8.61 15.61
N GLU A 263 -19.93 8.51 14.34
CA GLU A 263 -19.85 7.26 13.59
C GLU A 263 -18.40 6.77 13.41
N THR A 264 -17.48 7.71 13.24
CA THR A 264 -16.03 7.42 13.21
C THR A 264 -15.55 6.81 14.53
N LEU A 265 -15.98 7.35 15.67
CA LEU A 265 -15.66 6.80 16.99
C LEU A 265 -16.28 5.42 17.20
N ARG A 266 -17.53 5.23 16.77
CA ARG A 266 -18.24 3.95 16.84
C ARG A 266 -17.52 2.86 16.05
N LEU A 267 -17.24 3.11 14.77
CA LEU A 267 -16.53 2.17 13.90
C LEU A 267 -15.10 1.89 14.39
N GLY A 268 -14.39 2.92 14.88
CA GLY A 268 -13.07 2.75 15.48
C GLY A 268 -13.10 1.90 16.76
N GLY A 269 -14.15 2.02 17.57
CA GLY A 269 -14.38 1.14 18.72
C GLY A 269 -14.65 -0.31 18.31
N SER A 270 -15.53 -0.52 17.34
CA SER A 270 -15.83 -1.85 16.79
C SER A 270 -14.61 -2.52 16.17
N LEU A 271 -13.77 -1.78 15.44
CA LEU A 271 -12.53 -2.30 14.88
C LEU A 271 -11.57 -2.77 15.98
N ARG A 272 -11.34 -1.96 17.02
CA ARG A 272 -10.51 -2.38 18.16
C ARG A 272 -11.04 -3.64 18.85
N ALA A 273 -12.36 -3.73 19.03
CA ALA A 273 -12.99 -4.88 19.65
C ALA A 273 -12.81 -6.16 18.82
N VAL A 274 -13.00 -6.08 17.50
CA VAL A 274 -12.79 -7.20 16.57
C VAL A 274 -11.32 -7.61 16.54
N VAL A 275 -10.39 -6.66 16.43
CA VAL A 275 -8.94 -6.95 16.46
C VAL A 275 -8.56 -7.66 17.75
N TYR A 276 -9.04 -7.18 18.90
CA TYR A 276 -8.74 -7.83 20.18
C TYR A 276 -9.34 -9.24 20.27
N LYS A 277 -10.62 -9.39 19.94
CA LYS A 277 -11.36 -10.65 20.10
C LYS A 277 -10.93 -11.71 19.08
N GLU A 278 -10.82 -11.33 17.82
CA GLU A 278 -10.62 -12.27 16.71
C GLU A 278 -9.15 -12.40 16.31
N LEU A 279 -8.31 -11.37 16.46
CA LEU A 279 -6.89 -11.51 16.09
C LEU A 279 -6.04 -11.87 17.31
N CYS A 280 -6.09 -11.07 18.37
CA CYS A 280 -5.21 -11.28 19.53
C CYS A 280 -5.55 -12.57 20.30
N GLN A 281 -6.82 -12.84 20.59
CA GLN A 281 -7.18 -14.07 21.31
C GLN A 281 -7.00 -15.32 20.45
N ASN A 282 -7.28 -15.27 19.14
CA ASN A 282 -7.03 -16.41 18.25
C ASN A 282 -5.53 -16.70 18.18
N LEU A 283 -4.68 -15.67 18.08
CA LEU A 283 -3.23 -15.82 18.13
C LEU A 283 -2.76 -16.46 19.44
N GLN A 284 -3.25 -15.98 20.58
CA GLN A 284 -2.92 -16.55 21.90
C GLN A 284 -3.36 -18.02 22.00
N ARG A 285 -4.57 -18.35 21.53
CA ARG A 285 -5.09 -19.72 21.52
C ARG A 285 -4.27 -20.64 20.59
N HIS A 286 -3.80 -20.16 19.45
CA HIS A 286 -2.93 -20.92 18.54
C HIS A 286 -1.57 -21.24 19.18
N ILE A 287 -0.91 -20.21 19.73
CA ILE A 287 0.37 -20.37 20.44
C ILE A 287 0.23 -21.43 21.55
N SER A 288 -0.91 -21.44 22.24
CA SER A 288 -1.16 -22.36 23.36
C SER A 288 -1.51 -23.78 22.93
N ARG A 289 -2.14 -23.99 21.77
CA ARG A 289 -2.67 -25.30 21.32
C ARG A 289 -1.73 -26.06 20.40
N ALA A 290 -1.08 -25.38 19.46
CA ALA A 290 -0.33 -26.03 18.39
C ALA A 290 1.19 -25.93 18.56
N GLY A 291 1.68 -25.02 19.42
CA GLY A 291 3.11 -24.67 19.48
C GLY A 291 3.65 -24.02 18.19
N LEU A 292 2.80 -23.85 17.18
CA LEU A 292 3.06 -23.20 15.91
C LEU A 292 2.59 -21.74 15.98
N SER A 293 3.48 -20.80 15.66
CA SER A 293 3.16 -19.38 15.56
C SER A 293 2.94 -19.01 14.09
N PRO A 294 1.95 -18.15 13.76
CA PRO A 294 1.88 -17.49 12.48
C PRO A 294 3.22 -16.88 12.08
N SER A 295 3.50 -16.83 10.78
CA SER A 295 4.75 -16.25 10.28
C SER A 295 4.85 -14.78 10.67
N ARG A 296 6.08 -14.28 10.87
CA ARG A 296 6.33 -12.86 11.17
C ARG A 296 5.71 -11.95 10.10
N PHE A 297 5.85 -12.33 8.83
CA PHE A 297 5.24 -11.62 7.71
C PHE A 297 3.71 -11.51 7.85
N GLN A 298 3.04 -12.62 8.17
CA GLN A 298 1.58 -12.63 8.34
C GLN A 298 1.14 -11.67 9.46
N ILE A 299 1.80 -11.73 10.62
CA ILE A 299 1.50 -10.83 11.74
C ILE A 299 1.69 -9.37 11.33
N GLN A 300 2.81 -9.05 10.67
CA GLN A 300 3.13 -7.69 10.23
C GLN A 300 2.11 -7.16 9.22
N VAL A 301 1.71 -7.96 8.22
CA VAL A 301 0.74 -7.54 7.21
C VAL A 301 -0.65 -7.33 7.80
N VAL A 302 -1.11 -8.27 8.64
CA VAL A 302 -2.44 -8.15 9.26
C VAL A 302 -2.48 -6.94 10.18
N ASP A 303 -1.47 -6.73 11.03
CA ASP A 303 -1.37 -5.55 11.89
C ASP A 303 -1.34 -4.25 11.04
N PHE A 304 -0.52 -4.22 9.98
CA PHE A 304 -0.48 -3.07 9.06
C PHE A 304 -1.85 -2.76 8.46
N ILE A 305 -2.60 -3.77 8.00
CA ILE A 305 -3.95 -3.57 7.46
C ILE A 305 -4.86 -2.97 8.54
N MET A 306 -4.87 -3.49 9.77
CA MET A 306 -5.72 -2.97 10.84
C MET A 306 -5.36 -1.53 11.22
N ILE A 307 -4.06 -1.24 11.36
CA ILE A 307 -3.55 0.11 11.64
C ILE A 307 -3.96 1.07 10.52
N ARG A 308 -3.90 0.63 9.26
CA ARG A 308 -4.30 1.43 8.10
C ARG A 308 -5.80 1.79 8.15
N TYR A 309 -6.66 0.84 8.52
CA TYR A 309 -8.10 1.10 8.67
C TYR A 309 -8.40 2.07 9.81
N MET A 310 -7.75 1.90 10.97
CA MET A 310 -7.85 2.85 12.09
C MET A 310 -7.37 4.25 11.67
N SER A 311 -6.23 4.35 10.98
CA SER A 311 -5.72 5.63 10.46
C SER A 311 -6.70 6.26 9.47
N ALA A 312 -7.23 5.47 8.52
CA ALA A 312 -8.15 5.95 7.49
C ALA A 312 -9.42 6.59 8.07
N LEU A 313 -9.99 5.99 9.12
CA LEU A 313 -11.18 6.50 9.82
C LEU A 313 -10.96 7.90 10.40
N HIS A 314 -9.81 8.13 11.01
CA HIS A 314 -9.55 9.36 11.77
C HIS A 314 -8.89 10.48 10.95
N VAL A 315 -8.27 10.16 9.82
CA VAL A 315 -7.62 11.13 8.92
C VAL A 315 -8.50 12.31 8.51
N PRO A 316 -9.79 12.15 8.15
CA PRO A 316 -10.65 13.27 7.80
C PRO A 316 -10.75 14.35 8.89
N PHE A 317 -10.56 13.97 10.15
CA PHE A 317 -10.62 14.87 11.31
C PHE A 317 -9.25 15.36 11.77
N PHE A 318 -8.15 14.92 11.14
CA PHE A 318 -6.80 15.28 11.55
C PHE A 318 -6.50 16.78 11.40
N ILE A 319 -6.84 17.39 10.26
CA ILE A 319 -6.64 18.83 10.04
C ILE A 319 -7.59 19.68 10.87
N PRO A 320 -8.90 19.38 10.95
CA PRO A 320 -9.79 20.05 11.91
C PRO A 320 -9.26 20.00 13.35
N ALA A 321 -8.65 18.90 13.77
CA ALA A 321 -8.09 18.76 15.11
C ALA A 321 -6.91 19.70 15.43
N LEU A 322 -6.27 20.31 14.41
CA LEU A 322 -5.25 21.34 14.63
C LEU A 322 -5.84 22.66 15.12
N HIS A 323 -7.16 22.86 14.96
CA HIS A 323 -7.85 24.09 15.30
C HIS A 323 -8.98 23.87 16.32
N GLU A 324 -9.53 22.66 16.40
CA GLU A 324 -10.68 22.33 17.25
C GLU A 324 -10.35 21.18 18.22
N THR A 325 -10.63 21.39 19.51
CA THR A 325 -10.35 20.41 20.57
C THR A 325 -11.25 19.18 20.51
N THR A 326 -12.42 19.28 19.89
CA THR A 326 -13.38 18.17 19.66
C THR A 326 -12.71 16.94 19.05
N TYR A 327 -11.72 17.13 18.19
CA TYR A 327 -11.05 16.07 17.43
C TYR A 327 -9.69 15.65 18.00
N THR A 328 -9.38 16.01 19.26
CA THR A 328 -8.10 15.68 19.92
C THR A 328 -7.80 14.19 19.90
N PHE A 329 -8.82 13.34 20.07
CA PHE A 329 -8.67 11.89 19.99
C PHE A 329 -8.22 11.45 18.58
N SER A 330 -8.86 11.94 17.52
CA SER A 330 -8.45 11.67 16.14
C SER A 330 -7.01 12.10 15.87
N HIS A 331 -6.61 13.29 16.35
CA HIS A 331 -5.24 13.77 16.21
C HIS A 331 -4.22 12.80 16.81
N LYS A 332 -4.46 12.36 18.05
CA LYS A 332 -3.62 11.38 18.74
C LYS A 332 -3.54 10.06 17.98
N ILE A 333 -4.69 9.49 17.60
CA ILE A 333 -4.76 8.21 16.90
C ILE A 333 -4.04 8.26 15.56
N VAL A 334 -4.25 9.30 14.76
CA VAL A 334 -3.64 9.42 13.43
C VAL A 334 -2.11 9.50 13.53
N ILE A 335 -1.57 10.22 14.51
CA ILE A 335 -0.12 10.29 14.75
C ILE A 335 0.43 8.93 15.22
N GLU A 336 -0.22 8.29 16.19
CA GLU A 336 0.22 6.98 16.71
C GLU A 336 0.20 5.90 15.62
N MET A 337 -0.87 5.82 14.83
CA MET A 337 -0.98 4.86 13.73
C MET A 337 0.04 5.17 12.62
N SER A 338 0.33 6.45 12.34
CA SER A 338 1.34 6.83 11.36
C SER A 338 2.75 6.38 11.78
N LEU A 339 3.10 6.55 13.05
CA LEU A 339 4.37 6.05 13.59
C LEU A 339 4.46 4.51 13.54
N LYS A 340 3.35 3.80 13.82
CA LYS A 340 3.33 2.33 13.70
C LYS A 340 3.50 1.88 12.25
N ILE A 341 2.80 2.52 11.30
CA ILE A 341 2.98 2.26 9.86
C ILE A 341 4.44 2.48 9.46
N TRP A 342 5.04 3.60 9.84
CA TRP A 342 6.43 3.91 9.51
C TRP A 342 7.40 2.87 10.07
N ARG A 343 7.27 2.52 11.36
CA ARG A 343 8.12 1.50 12.01
C ARG A 343 7.96 0.10 11.42
N ALA A 344 6.80 -0.23 10.85
CA ALA A 344 6.55 -1.52 10.23
C ALA A 344 7.33 -1.70 8.91
N VAL A 345 7.62 -0.61 8.20
CA VAL A 345 8.25 -0.63 6.87
C VAL A 345 9.65 -0.04 6.83
N TRP A 346 10.10 0.57 7.93
CA TRP A 346 11.46 1.05 8.11
C TRP A 346 12.24 0.07 9.00
N PRO A 347 13.14 -0.76 8.44
CA PRO A 347 13.88 -1.74 9.23
C PRO A 347 14.99 -1.07 10.06
N SER A 348 15.05 -1.38 11.36
CA SER A 348 16.20 -1.04 12.22
C SER A 348 17.53 -1.66 11.73
N SER A 349 17.47 -2.66 10.83
CA SER A 349 18.63 -3.37 10.29
C SER A 349 19.53 -2.54 9.36
N GLN A 350 19.12 -1.31 8.98
CA GLN A 350 20.05 -0.36 8.33
C GLN A 350 21.00 0.35 9.31
N LEU A 351 20.80 0.19 10.63
CA LEU A 351 21.62 0.80 11.68
C LEU A 351 22.65 -0.16 12.31
N ILE A 352 22.56 -1.47 12.08
CA ILE A 352 23.46 -2.46 12.70
C ILE A 352 23.98 -3.43 11.63
N PRO A 353 25.28 -3.40 11.27
CA PRO A 353 25.88 -4.41 10.40
C PRO A 353 25.94 -5.74 11.16
N THR A 354 25.12 -6.71 10.78
CA THR A 354 25.27 -8.10 11.27
C THR A 354 26.23 -8.89 10.39
N PRO A 355 27.05 -9.79 10.99
CA PRO A 355 28.11 -10.50 10.27
C PRO A 355 27.55 -11.37 9.14
N PRO A 356 28.36 -11.69 8.10
CA PRO A 356 27.93 -12.49 6.97
C PRO A 356 27.74 -13.94 7.42
N HIS A 357 26.49 -14.38 7.51
CA HIS A 357 26.13 -15.80 7.61
C HIS A 357 25.45 -16.21 6.30
N ASP A 358 25.89 -17.35 5.77
CA ASP A 358 25.76 -17.81 4.37
C ASP A 358 24.36 -18.14 3.85
N ASN A 359 23.28 -17.89 4.60
CA ASN A 359 21.93 -18.23 4.17
C ASN A 359 21.16 -17.01 3.64
N ALA A 360 21.42 -16.67 2.37
CA ALA A 360 20.72 -15.61 1.63
C ALA A 360 19.19 -15.81 1.57
N ILE A 361 18.70 -17.05 1.64
CA ILE A 361 17.27 -17.40 1.61
C ILE A 361 16.56 -17.06 2.92
N LEU A 362 17.22 -17.19 4.08
CA LEU A 362 16.66 -16.82 5.38
C LEU A 362 16.67 -15.30 5.61
N ARG A 363 17.64 -14.57 5.03
CA ARG A 363 17.68 -13.10 5.05
C ARG A 363 16.59 -12.44 4.20
N LEU A 364 15.99 -13.18 3.26
CA LEU A 364 14.87 -12.70 2.45
C LEU A 364 13.57 -12.61 3.27
N ASP A 365 13.44 -13.39 4.36
CA ASP A 365 12.23 -13.44 5.19
C ASP A 365 12.01 -12.22 6.08
N GLU A 366 13.09 -11.54 6.50
CA GLU A 366 12.99 -10.45 7.48
C GLU A 366 12.47 -9.12 6.92
N ASP A 367 12.51 -8.93 5.59
CA ASP A 367 12.24 -7.64 4.94
C ASP A 367 11.11 -7.68 3.89
N ASP A 368 10.29 -8.73 3.83
CA ASP A 368 9.27 -8.85 2.77
C ASP A 368 8.25 -7.71 2.76
N LEU A 369 7.74 -7.29 3.92
CA LEU A 369 6.81 -6.16 3.99
C LEU A 369 7.48 -4.87 3.50
N VAL A 370 8.76 -4.69 3.85
CA VAL A 370 9.59 -3.56 3.37
C VAL A 370 9.72 -3.62 1.85
N ARG A 371 10.02 -4.80 1.30
CA ARG A 371 10.14 -5.03 -0.15
C ARG A 371 8.84 -4.78 -0.87
N LEU A 372 7.71 -5.28 -0.37
CA LEU A 372 6.39 -5.00 -0.93
C LEU A 372 6.06 -3.50 -0.92
N THR A 373 6.51 -2.79 0.11
CA THR A 373 6.33 -1.34 0.21
C THR A 373 7.20 -0.58 -0.81
N ILE A 374 8.47 -0.97 -0.97
CA ILE A 374 9.42 -0.35 -1.91
C ILE A 374 9.11 -0.71 -3.37
N SER A 375 8.65 -1.93 -3.64
CA SER A 375 8.40 -2.45 -5.00
C SER A 375 7.23 -1.75 -5.70
N GLY A 376 6.45 -0.94 -4.97
CA GLY A 376 5.35 -0.16 -5.50
C GLY A 376 3.98 -0.75 -5.21
N SER A 377 3.81 -1.54 -4.14
CA SER A 377 2.47 -1.89 -3.67
C SER A 377 1.68 -0.63 -3.35
N GLU A 378 0.61 -0.37 -4.11
CA GLU A 378 -0.23 0.80 -3.95
C GLU A 378 -0.83 0.85 -2.55
N PHE A 379 -1.17 -0.29 -1.93
CA PHE A 379 -1.72 -0.30 -0.58
C PHE A 379 -0.68 0.09 0.51
N PHE A 380 0.44 -0.64 0.60
CA PHE A 380 1.45 -0.41 1.63
C PHE A 380 2.24 0.89 1.39
N GLY A 381 2.59 1.17 0.13
CA GLY A 381 3.33 2.37 -0.26
C GLY A 381 2.52 3.65 -0.03
N THR A 382 1.23 3.68 -0.38
CA THR A 382 0.39 4.87 -0.15
C THR A 382 0.10 5.12 1.33
N ALA A 383 -0.14 4.06 2.10
CA ALA A 383 -0.30 4.15 3.55
C ALA A 383 0.96 4.72 4.22
N THR A 384 2.14 4.26 3.80
CA THR A 384 3.44 4.75 4.28
C THR A 384 3.65 6.21 3.92
N MET A 385 3.35 6.60 2.67
CA MET A 385 3.44 8.00 2.25
C MET A 385 2.49 8.89 3.06
N GLN A 386 1.25 8.44 3.28
CA GLN A 386 0.28 9.17 4.10
C GLN A 386 0.74 9.36 5.54
N ALA A 387 1.29 8.31 6.16
CA ALA A 387 1.84 8.37 7.51
C ALA A 387 2.96 9.42 7.64
N ASN A 388 3.87 9.46 6.67
CA ASN A 388 4.93 10.46 6.64
C ASN A 388 4.40 11.89 6.41
N LEU A 389 3.36 12.06 5.59
CA LEU A 389 2.74 13.38 5.39
C LEU A 389 2.01 13.89 6.65
N VAL A 390 1.35 12.99 7.40
CA VAL A 390 0.79 13.31 8.72
C VAL A 390 1.89 13.80 9.66
N ALA A 391 2.98 13.03 9.79
CA ALA A 391 4.09 13.38 10.66
C ALA A 391 4.70 14.75 10.30
N ALA A 392 4.88 15.01 9.00
CA ALA A 392 5.38 16.28 8.49
C ALA A 392 4.44 17.44 8.87
N THR A 393 3.13 17.24 8.73
CA THR A 393 2.12 18.27 9.03
C THR A 393 2.07 18.59 10.51
N THR A 394 2.11 17.57 11.38
CA THR A 394 2.18 17.77 12.83
C THR A 394 3.41 18.59 13.20
N LEU A 395 4.58 18.25 12.67
CA LEU A 395 5.81 19.02 12.95
C LEU A 395 5.71 20.45 12.44
N MET A 396 5.23 20.67 11.21
CA MET A 396 5.06 22.02 10.69
C MET A 396 4.06 22.85 11.51
N SER A 397 2.98 22.25 12.02
CA SER A 397 2.05 22.95 12.91
C SER A 397 2.67 23.33 14.26
N GLN A 398 3.54 22.49 14.84
CA GLN A 398 4.28 22.81 16.08
C GLN A 398 5.15 24.05 15.86
N VAL A 399 5.91 24.06 14.76
CA VAL A 399 6.82 25.17 14.47
C VAL A 399 6.08 26.45 14.09
N GLN A 400 4.87 26.39 13.52
CA GLN A 400 4.07 27.58 13.21
C GLN A 400 3.43 28.21 14.46
N VAL A 401 3.10 27.41 15.48
CA VAL A 401 2.47 27.87 16.73
C VAL A 401 3.52 28.39 17.73
N GLU A 402 4.79 28.00 17.60
CA GLU A 402 5.91 28.36 18.48
C GLU A 402 6.38 29.83 18.41
N SER A 403 5.47 30.78 18.20
CA SER A 403 5.72 32.22 18.40
C SER A 403 5.75 32.64 19.90
N GLY A 404 5.89 31.68 20.82
CA GLY A 404 5.96 31.91 22.27
C GLY A 404 7.39 32.15 22.77
N LEU A 405 7.54 32.65 24.01
CA LEU A 405 8.82 33.06 24.62
C LEU A 405 9.88 31.95 24.73
N SER A 406 9.51 30.67 24.55
CA SER A 406 10.42 29.53 24.42
C SER A 406 9.85 28.53 23.42
N PRO A 407 10.60 28.11 22.37
CA PRO A 407 10.17 27.04 21.48
C PRO A 407 9.99 25.74 22.25
N ALA A 408 8.88 25.03 22.04
CA ALA A 408 8.74 23.68 22.56
C ALA A 408 9.67 22.75 21.75
N PRO A 409 10.25 21.70 22.35
CA PRO A 409 11.04 20.76 21.59
C PRO A 409 10.13 20.01 20.61
N LEU A 410 10.51 20.00 19.33
CA LEU A 410 9.84 19.18 18.34
C LEU A 410 9.79 17.71 18.78
N ARG A 411 8.69 17.05 18.47
CA ARG A 411 8.52 15.64 18.80
C ARG A 411 9.59 14.79 18.07
N SER A 412 10.53 14.25 18.84
CA SER A 412 11.76 13.63 18.32
C SER A 412 11.51 12.39 17.46
N ASP A 413 10.49 11.59 17.79
CA ASP A 413 10.11 10.40 17.03
C ASP A 413 9.56 10.74 15.64
N LEU A 414 8.77 11.82 15.50
CA LEU A 414 8.30 12.32 14.22
C LEU A 414 9.44 12.93 13.40
N LEU A 415 10.35 13.66 14.05
CA LEU A 415 11.50 14.25 13.37
C LEU A 415 12.43 13.17 12.80
N ALA A 416 12.70 12.11 13.57
CA ALA A 416 13.43 10.94 13.10
C ALA A 416 12.71 10.30 11.90
N ALA A 417 11.41 10.04 12.02
CA ALA A 417 10.62 9.43 10.94
C ALA A 417 10.69 10.21 9.62
N ILE A 418 10.63 11.55 9.65
CA ILE A 418 10.73 12.37 8.44
C ILE A 418 12.13 12.33 7.80
N ASN A 419 13.18 12.35 8.62
CA ASN A 419 14.56 12.27 8.11
C ASN A 419 14.84 10.88 7.51
N ASP A 420 14.35 9.83 8.16
CA ASP A 420 14.44 8.47 7.69
C ASP A 420 13.65 8.29 6.38
N ALA A 421 12.41 8.79 6.32
CA ALA A 421 11.56 8.72 5.12
C ALA A 421 12.15 9.46 3.90
N LYS A 422 12.81 10.60 4.15
CA LYS A 422 13.56 11.31 3.12
C LYS A 422 14.70 10.45 2.56
N SER A 423 15.40 9.71 3.41
CA SER A 423 16.52 8.83 3.02
C SER A 423 16.04 7.52 2.39
N TRP A 424 14.85 7.05 2.77
CA TRP A 424 14.19 5.85 2.24
C TRP A 424 13.64 6.03 0.81
N SER A 425 12.97 7.16 0.56
CA SER A 425 12.18 7.37 -0.66
C SER A 425 12.94 7.30 -1.99
N PRO A 426 14.26 7.60 -2.11
CA PRO A 426 15.05 7.30 -3.29
C PRO A 426 15.08 5.81 -3.65
N GLY A 427 15.11 4.90 -2.66
CA GLY A 427 15.11 3.46 -2.89
C GLY A 427 13.86 2.99 -3.65
N CYS A 428 12.70 3.60 -3.39
CA CYS A 428 11.49 3.33 -4.17
C CYS A 428 11.66 3.73 -5.64
N ILE A 429 12.33 4.86 -5.91
CA ILE A 429 12.59 5.35 -7.27
C ILE A 429 13.56 4.42 -8.00
N GLU A 430 14.62 3.96 -7.32
CA GLU A 430 15.60 3.00 -7.85
C GLU A 430 14.96 1.67 -8.25
N VAL A 431 13.97 1.21 -7.48
CA VAL A 431 13.23 -0.04 -7.76
C VAL A 431 12.15 0.15 -8.85
N GLY A 432 11.85 1.40 -9.25
CA GLY A 432 10.95 1.70 -10.36
C GLY A 432 9.69 2.49 -10.01
N GLU A 433 9.61 3.12 -8.83
CA GLU A 433 8.60 4.15 -8.60
C GLU A 433 8.86 5.34 -9.54
N THR A 434 7.87 5.66 -10.37
CA THR A 434 7.98 6.70 -11.39
C THR A 434 7.35 8.02 -10.93
N ASN A 435 6.57 8.00 -9.85
CA ASN A 435 5.97 9.16 -9.23
C ASN A 435 6.88 9.75 -8.15
N ILE A 436 7.79 10.62 -8.57
CA ILE A 436 8.76 11.28 -7.68
C ILE A 436 8.14 12.34 -6.74
N LYS A 437 6.84 12.63 -6.87
CA LYS A 437 6.19 13.71 -6.09
C LYS A 437 6.25 13.46 -4.60
N GLY A 438 6.07 12.22 -4.16
CA GLY A 438 6.17 11.86 -2.74
C GLY A 438 7.54 12.23 -2.17
N HIS A 439 8.62 11.87 -2.87
CA HIS A 439 9.99 12.22 -2.48
C HIS A 439 10.21 13.74 -2.42
N VAL A 440 9.73 14.48 -3.42
CA VAL A 440 9.83 15.95 -3.43
C VAL A 440 9.09 16.57 -2.25
N LEU A 441 7.88 16.12 -1.95
CA LEU A 441 7.11 16.63 -0.81
C LEU A 441 7.80 16.35 0.53
N LEU A 442 8.35 15.15 0.71
CA LEU A 442 9.13 14.81 1.92
C LEU A 442 10.36 15.69 2.06
N CYS A 443 11.12 15.90 0.98
CA CYS A 443 12.30 16.76 0.99
C CYS A 443 11.93 18.21 1.33
N SER A 444 10.86 18.74 0.73
CA SER A 444 10.39 20.10 0.99
C SER A 444 9.90 20.26 2.42
N ALA A 445 9.14 19.29 2.96
CA ALA A 445 8.67 19.32 4.34
C ALA A 445 9.84 19.29 5.33
N ALA A 446 10.81 18.38 5.13
CA ALA A 446 12.01 18.31 5.96
C ALA A 446 12.87 19.58 5.86
N ALA A 447 12.91 20.25 4.72
CA ALA A 447 13.59 21.54 4.57
C ALA A 447 12.85 22.65 5.33
N ARG A 448 11.52 22.72 5.22
CA ARG A 448 10.69 23.70 5.92
C ARG A 448 10.80 23.56 7.44
N ILE A 449 10.67 22.34 7.97
CA ILE A 449 10.81 22.06 9.41
C ILE A 449 12.17 22.51 9.92
N ARG A 450 13.26 22.19 9.20
CA ARG A 450 14.62 22.59 9.58
C ARG A 450 14.82 24.10 9.54
N TRP A 451 14.38 24.76 8.47
CA TRP A 451 14.55 26.21 8.30
C TRP A 451 13.82 26.99 9.40
N THR A 452 12.55 26.66 9.66
CA THR A 452 11.78 27.41 10.66
C THR A 452 12.25 27.11 12.10
N HIS A 453 12.74 25.89 12.38
CA HIS A 453 13.33 25.56 13.69
C HIS A 453 14.74 26.15 13.91
N GLN A 454 15.50 26.42 12.84
CA GLN A 454 16.81 27.11 12.95
C GLN A 454 16.65 28.63 13.02
N GLY A 455 15.70 29.21 12.27
CA GLY A 455 15.40 30.64 12.31
C GLY A 455 14.98 31.14 13.69
N THR A 456 14.28 30.32 14.48
CA THR A 456 13.96 30.65 15.89
C THR A 456 15.19 30.69 16.81
N LYS A 457 16.31 30.05 16.46
CA LYS A 457 17.56 30.15 17.24
C LYS A 457 18.39 31.38 16.90
N GLU A 458 18.30 31.88 15.67
CA GLU A 458 19.05 33.07 15.23
C GLU A 458 18.36 34.38 15.64
N GLU A 459 17.03 34.40 15.78
CA GLU A 459 16.28 35.58 16.26
C GLU A 459 16.34 35.80 17.79
N LEU A 460 16.88 34.85 18.56
CA LEU A 460 17.07 34.96 20.01
C LEU A 460 18.43 35.54 20.44
N ILE A 461 19.27 35.98 19.50
CA ILE A 461 20.50 36.73 19.80
C ILE A 461 20.21 38.22 19.55
N PRO A 462 19.89 39.04 20.58
CA PRO A 462 19.83 40.47 20.39
C PRO A 462 21.23 41.01 20.05
N GLY A 463 21.25 41.85 19.03
CA GLY A 463 22.37 42.56 18.39
C GLY A 463 23.74 42.60 19.07
N ASN A 464 24.77 42.36 18.26
CA ASN A 464 25.96 43.20 18.34
C ASN A 464 25.94 44.17 17.16
N THR A 465 25.30 45.33 17.38
CA THR A 465 25.77 46.57 16.80
C THR A 465 27.03 46.98 17.55
N SER A 466 28.17 46.94 16.86
CA SER A 466 29.36 47.77 17.10
C SER A 466 30.13 47.85 15.81
#